data_AF-A0A956CPA0-F1
#
_entry.id   AF-A0A956CPA0-F1
#
_cell.length_a   1.000
_cell.length_b   1.000
_cell.length_c   1.000
_cell.angle_alpha   90.00
_cell.angle_beta   90.00
_cell.angle_gamma   90.00
#
_symmetry.space_group_name_H-M   'P 1'
#
loop_
_entity.id
_entity.type
_entity.pdbx_description
1 polymer ?
#
loop_
_entity_poly.entity_id
_entity_poly.type
_entity_poly.pdbx_seq_one_letter_code
_entity_poly.pdbx_strand_id
1 'polypeptide(L)'
;MERTPAIRWVGFVVVLAILGMTMDRVRGHVQAHAIETATYEDMYYIPPPQWLRVMSLGYDEALAGLLWCKVLVYFGEEVVHRGDIEHIFEYTDAILALDPMFKRVYRWAGTAGIYRPTATGVPEVRRSLSYLERASSLFPDDGDLAWDTGATIEFELLPLLPKDDDEIPKLHEEGVRYLETAARMGAGPAWLVLTNATSLRKLGRNEQALRHLEEMYALVQDDDTREQIELRLEGLRAGAAAEALRSTERDLRDRHQRDFPWIPVDFYV
;
A
#
# COMPACT_ATOMS: atom_id res chain seq x y z
N MET A 1 39.49 26.32 -53.07
CA MET A 1 38.71 27.21 -52.18
C MET A 1 37.86 26.33 -51.26
N GLU A 2 38.48 25.76 -50.23
CA GLU A 2 37.76 25.02 -49.18
C GLU A 2 37.28 26.04 -48.14
N ARG A 3 35.95 26.25 -48.05
CA ARG A 3 35.37 27.03 -46.95
C ARG A 3 35.43 26.17 -45.69
N THR A 4 36.23 26.62 -44.73
CA THR A 4 36.55 25.95 -43.47
C THR A 4 35.31 25.57 -42.64
N PRO A 5 35.20 24.34 -42.14
CA PRO A 5 34.07 23.87 -41.32
C PRO A 5 33.87 24.66 -40.01
N ALA A 6 34.91 25.35 -39.53
CA ALA A 6 34.87 26.18 -38.33
C ALA A 6 33.82 27.32 -38.38
N ILE A 7 33.59 27.92 -39.55
CA ILE A 7 32.63 29.02 -39.71
C ILE A 7 31.18 28.53 -39.50
N ARG A 8 30.89 27.27 -39.86
CA ARG A 8 29.56 26.67 -39.67
C ARG A 8 29.28 26.37 -38.20
N TRP A 9 30.30 25.94 -37.46
CA TRP A 9 30.21 25.71 -36.00
C TRP A 9 30.04 27.00 -35.21
N VAL A 10 30.79 28.06 -35.56
CA VAL A 10 30.62 29.38 -34.95
C VAL A 10 29.23 29.93 -35.21
N GLY A 11 28.71 29.82 -36.45
CA GLY A 11 27.35 30.21 -36.78
C GLY A 11 26.29 29.44 -35.97
N PHE A 12 26.47 28.13 -35.80
CA PHE A 12 25.56 27.30 -35.00
C PHE A 12 25.55 27.68 -33.52
N VAL A 13 26.71 27.92 -32.92
CA VAL A 13 26.84 28.34 -31.51
C VAL A 13 26.22 29.72 -31.30
N VAL A 14 26.42 30.66 -32.23
CA VAL A 14 25.82 32.00 -32.16
C VAL A 14 24.29 31.93 -32.25
N VAL A 15 23.75 31.08 -33.15
CA VAL A 15 22.31 30.85 -33.26
C VAL A 15 21.74 30.24 -31.98
N LEU A 16 22.40 29.25 -31.38
CA LEU A 16 21.99 28.68 -30.09
C LEU A 16 22.05 29.70 -28.96
N ALA A 17 23.07 30.56 -28.92
CA ALA A 17 23.18 31.61 -27.92
C ALA A 17 22.08 32.67 -28.06
N ILE A 18 21.75 33.06 -29.30
CA ILE A 18 20.65 33.99 -29.58
C ILE A 18 19.31 33.35 -29.21
N LEU A 19 19.08 32.08 -29.56
CA LEU A 19 17.89 31.32 -29.15
C LEU A 19 17.78 31.22 -27.62
N GLY A 20 18.89 30.96 -26.92
CA GLY A 20 18.92 30.94 -25.46
C GLY A 20 18.58 32.30 -24.85
N MET A 21 19.15 33.39 -25.37
CA MET A 21 18.87 34.75 -24.90
C MET A 21 17.44 35.22 -25.19
N THR A 22 16.87 34.85 -26.35
CA THR A 22 15.48 35.19 -26.66
C THR A 22 14.52 34.36 -25.83
N MET A 23 14.79 33.07 -25.63
CA MET A 23 14.02 32.22 -24.71
C MET A 23 14.05 32.75 -23.29
N ASP A 24 15.20 33.22 -22.79
CA ASP A 24 15.33 33.76 -21.43
C ASP A 24 14.53 35.06 -21.24
N ARG A 25 14.55 35.97 -22.23
CA ARG A 25 13.73 37.19 -22.18
C ARG A 25 12.25 36.94 -22.29
N VAL A 26 11.84 36.03 -23.18
CA VAL A 26 10.43 35.63 -23.30
C VAL A 26 9.99 34.94 -22.01
N ARG A 27 10.82 34.07 -21.43
CA ARG A 27 10.55 33.40 -20.16
C ARG A 27 10.42 34.41 -19.02
N GLY A 28 11.31 35.39 -18.89
CA GLY A 28 11.23 36.41 -17.85
C GLY A 28 9.94 37.25 -17.95
N HIS A 29 9.53 37.61 -19.16
CA HIS A 29 8.30 38.38 -19.38
C HIS A 29 7.03 37.54 -19.16
N VAL A 30 7.01 36.30 -19.66
CA VAL A 30 5.90 35.35 -19.47
C VAL A 30 5.79 34.94 -18.00
N GLN A 31 6.91 34.76 -17.30
CA GLN A 31 6.92 34.36 -15.90
C GLN A 31 6.48 35.50 -14.98
N ALA A 32 6.84 36.75 -15.28
CA ALA A 32 6.33 37.92 -14.55
C ALA A 32 4.81 38.07 -14.74
N HIS A 33 4.31 37.92 -15.97
CA HIS A 33 2.86 37.93 -16.23
C HIS A 33 2.15 36.72 -15.63
N ALA A 34 2.73 35.52 -15.73
CA ALA A 34 2.15 34.30 -15.17
C ALA A 34 2.10 34.34 -13.65
N ILE A 35 3.07 34.93 -12.94
CA ILE A 35 2.98 35.09 -11.49
C ILE A 35 1.84 36.07 -11.12
N GLU A 36 1.59 37.07 -11.97
CA GLU A 36 0.57 38.11 -11.75
C GLU A 36 -0.85 37.64 -12.13
N THR A 37 -0.98 36.69 -13.06
CA THR A 37 -2.26 36.18 -13.57
C THR A 37 -2.54 34.71 -13.26
N ALA A 38 -1.58 33.96 -12.70
CA ALA A 38 -1.79 32.55 -12.38
C ALA A 38 -2.91 32.44 -11.35
N THR A 39 -3.94 31.71 -11.72
CA THR A 39 -4.88 31.17 -10.76
C THR A 39 -4.17 30.12 -9.90
N TYR A 40 -4.72 29.86 -8.72
CA TYR A 40 -4.23 28.84 -7.81
C TYR A 40 -4.12 27.45 -8.49
N GLU A 41 -5.04 27.10 -9.41
CA GLU A 41 -4.97 25.90 -10.25
C GLU A 41 -3.75 25.88 -11.20
N ASP A 42 -3.41 27.00 -11.85
CA ASP A 42 -2.29 27.09 -12.79
C ASP A 42 -0.92 26.87 -12.10
N MET A 43 -0.84 27.18 -10.80
CA MET A 43 0.37 26.98 -10.01
C MET A 43 0.70 25.49 -9.80
N TYR A 44 -0.32 24.63 -9.79
CA TYR A 44 -0.20 23.22 -9.45
C TYR A 44 -0.32 22.25 -10.64
N TYR A 45 -0.44 22.76 -11.87
CA TYR A 45 -0.37 21.95 -13.09
C TYR A 45 0.96 21.18 -13.23
N ILE A 46 0.89 19.96 -13.77
CA ILE A 46 2.04 19.11 -14.12
C ILE A 46 1.91 18.67 -15.58
N PRO A 47 3.00 18.76 -16.37
CA PRO A 47 3.03 18.18 -17.71
C PRO A 47 2.77 16.66 -17.71
N PRO A 48 2.18 16.11 -18.79
CA PRO A 48 1.95 14.67 -18.90
C PRO A 48 3.24 13.85 -18.73
N PRO A 49 3.18 12.66 -18.09
CA PRO A 49 4.37 11.84 -17.77
C PRO A 49 5.35 11.59 -18.93
N GLN A 50 4.84 11.42 -20.14
CA GLN A 50 5.65 11.23 -21.35
C GLN A 50 6.59 12.39 -21.67
N TRP A 51 6.21 13.62 -21.30
CA TRP A 51 7.03 14.82 -21.51
C TRP A 51 8.04 15.00 -20.39
N LEU A 52 7.72 14.56 -19.17
CA LEU A 52 8.60 14.73 -18.01
C LEU A 52 9.96 14.05 -18.22
N ARG A 53 9.99 12.83 -18.76
CA ARG A 53 11.26 12.11 -19.04
C ARG A 53 12.11 12.81 -20.12
N VAL A 54 11.49 13.51 -21.06
CA VAL A 54 12.25 14.30 -22.04
C VAL A 54 12.76 15.59 -21.39
N MET A 55 11.92 16.24 -20.59
CA MET A 55 12.24 17.48 -19.88
C MET A 55 13.29 17.30 -18.78
N SER A 56 13.43 16.10 -18.23
CA SER A 56 14.47 15.78 -17.24
C SER A 56 15.88 15.86 -17.82
N LEU A 57 16.03 15.80 -19.16
CA LEU A 57 17.33 15.75 -19.85
C LEU A 57 18.23 14.61 -19.35
N GLY A 58 17.62 13.49 -18.92
CA GLY A 58 18.31 12.33 -18.38
C GLY A 58 18.52 12.36 -16.86
N TYR A 59 18.03 13.38 -16.16
CA TYR A 59 18.05 13.48 -14.70
C TYR A 59 16.67 13.16 -14.11
N ASP A 60 16.16 11.96 -14.40
CA ASP A 60 14.80 11.53 -14.03
C ASP A 60 14.58 11.59 -12.52
N GLU A 61 15.51 11.08 -11.71
CA GLU A 61 15.43 11.04 -10.26
C GLU A 61 15.51 12.44 -9.63
N ALA A 62 16.32 13.34 -10.22
CA ALA A 62 16.41 14.71 -9.74
C ALA A 62 15.10 15.47 -10.00
N LEU A 63 14.51 15.30 -11.18
CA LEU A 63 13.22 15.89 -11.50
C LEU A 63 12.09 15.28 -10.65
N ALA A 64 12.12 13.97 -10.40
CA ALA A 64 11.23 13.29 -9.48
C ALA A 64 11.32 13.89 -8.06
N GLY A 65 12.54 14.12 -7.57
CA GLY A 65 12.78 14.79 -6.28
C GLY A 65 12.24 16.22 -6.22
N LEU A 66 12.35 16.99 -7.30
CA LEU A 66 11.77 18.34 -7.38
C LEU A 66 10.24 18.32 -7.37
N LEU A 67 9.62 17.41 -8.12
CA LEU A 67 8.17 17.21 -8.11
C LEU A 67 7.68 16.74 -6.74
N TRP A 68 8.45 15.91 -6.05
CA TRP A 68 8.17 15.49 -4.68
C TRP A 68 8.15 16.68 -3.71
N CYS A 69 9.14 17.57 -3.78
CA CYS A 69 9.12 18.80 -2.99
C CYS A 69 7.89 19.66 -3.31
N LYS A 70 7.53 19.80 -4.60
CA LYS A 70 6.38 20.59 -5.04
C LYS A 70 5.06 20.02 -4.49
N VAL A 71 4.86 18.69 -4.56
CA VAL A 71 3.61 18.08 -4.07
C VAL A 71 3.49 18.17 -2.55
N LEU A 72 4.60 18.11 -1.80
CA LEU A 72 4.55 18.28 -0.35
C LEU A 72 4.14 19.71 0.05
N VAL A 73 4.62 20.72 -0.68
CA VAL A 73 4.21 22.12 -0.45
C VAL A 73 2.73 22.29 -0.79
N TYR A 74 2.29 21.81 -1.96
CA TYR A 74 0.88 21.79 -2.37
C TYR A 74 -0.01 21.16 -1.30
N PHE A 75 0.30 19.93 -0.89
CA PHE A 75 -0.46 19.20 0.11
C PHE A 75 -0.51 19.94 1.44
N GLY A 76 0.61 20.53 1.88
CA GLY A 76 0.65 21.34 3.08
C GLY A 76 -0.25 22.58 3.01
N GLU A 77 -0.25 23.29 1.88
CA GLU A 77 -1.14 24.43 1.65
C GLU A 77 -2.61 24.01 1.64
N GLU A 78 -2.96 22.93 0.96
CA GLU A 78 -4.34 22.43 0.89
C GLU A 78 -4.88 22.01 2.26
N VAL A 79 -4.06 21.30 3.05
CA VAL A 79 -4.45 20.87 4.40
C VAL A 79 -4.73 22.07 5.31
N VAL A 80 -3.95 23.15 5.19
CA VAL A 80 -4.16 24.38 5.97
C VAL A 80 -5.43 25.11 5.53
N HIS A 81 -5.68 25.19 4.23
CA HIS A 81 -6.82 25.93 3.68
C HIS A 81 -8.10 25.10 3.55
N ARG A 82 -8.05 23.80 3.90
CA ARG A 82 -9.12 22.81 3.68
C ARG A 82 -9.63 22.80 2.24
N GLY A 83 -8.73 23.04 1.28
CA GLY A 83 -9.08 22.94 -0.13
C GLY A 83 -9.16 21.49 -0.58
N ASP A 84 -9.65 21.29 -1.80
CA ASP A 84 -9.78 19.94 -2.35
C ASP A 84 -8.43 19.47 -2.88
N ILE A 85 -8.04 18.25 -2.49
CA ILE A 85 -6.74 17.72 -2.85
C ILE A 85 -6.85 16.90 -4.13
N GLU A 86 -7.10 17.60 -5.23
CA GLU A 86 -7.37 17.01 -6.54
C GLU A 86 -6.11 16.38 -7.17
N HIS A 87 -4.95 17.01 -6.98
CA HIS A 87 -3.74 16.68 -7.76
C HIS A 87 -2.81 15.64 -7.13
N ILE A 88 -3.07 15.13 -5.92
CA ILE A 88 -2.17 14.15 -5.25
C ILE A 88 -1.77 13.02 -6.20
N PHE A 89 -2.77 12.41 -6.85
CA PHE A 89 -2.53 11.24 -7.68
C PHE A 89 -1.83 11.58 -8.98
N GLU A 90 -2.06 12.76 -9.55
CA GLU A 90 -1.38 13.24 -10.75
C GLU A 90 0.10 13.49 -10.47
N TYR A 91 0.42 14.11 -9.33
CA TYR A 91 1.79 14.25 -8.84
C TYR A 91 2.43 12.88 -8.60
N THR A 92 1.70 11.97 -7.98
CA THR A 92 2.18 10.60 -7.72
C THR A 92 2.53 9.88 -9.02
N ASP A 93 1.63 9.91 -10.00
CA ASP A 93 1.82 9.27 -11.30
C ASP A 93 3.00 9.90 -12.07
N ALA A 94 3.13 11.23 -12.02
CA ALA A 94 4.24 11.96 -12.62
C ALA A 94 5.60 11.60 -12.00
N ILE A 95 5.67 11.55 -10.67
CA ILE A 95 6.90 11.20 -9.95
C ILE A 95 7.28 9.74 -10.23
N LEU A 96 6.32 8.81 -10.17
CA LEU A 96 6.58 7.38 -10.41
C LEU A 96 6.85 7.03 -11.87
N ALA A 97 6.47 7.88 -12.81
CA ALA A 97 6.89 7.75 -14.21
C ALA A 97 8.36 8.10 -14.42
N LEU A 98 8.90 9.03 -13.62
CA LEU A 98 10.30 9.39 -13.61
C LEU A 98 11.13 8.39 -12.80
N ASP A 99 10.75 8.14 -11.55
CA ASP A 99 11.42 7.22 -10.64
C ASP A 99 10.42 6.18 -10.08
N PRO A 100 10.29 5.01 -10.73
CA PRO A 100 9.44 3.93 -10.26
C PRO A 100 9.90 3.33 -8.92
N MET A 101 11.13 3.57 -8.48
CA MET A 101 11.70 3.02 -7.24
C MET A 101 11.58 4.00 -6.06
N PHE A 102 10.89 5.14 -6.25
CA PHE A 102 10.66 6.14 -5.21
C PHE A 102 9.66 5.65 -4.14
N LYS A 103 10.08 4.71 -3.30
CA LYS A 103 9.26 4.04 -2.27
C LYS A 103 8.41 4.98 -1.42
N ARG A 104 8.97 6.13 -1.00
CA ARG A 104 8.29 7.10 -0.14
C ARG A 104 7.02 7.66 -0.77
N VAL A 105 7.00 7.82 -2.10
CA VAL A 105 5.87 8.39 -2.84
C VAL A 105 4.69 7.42 -2.83
N TYR A 106 4.94 6.12 -2.95
CA TYR A 106 3.90 5.10 -2.82
C TYR A 106 3.23 5.12 -1.45
N ARG A 107 4.02 5.10 -0.37
CA ARG A 107 3.49 5.16 1.01
C ARG A 107 2.69 6.44 1.22
N TRP A 108 3.24 7.57 0.78
CA TRP A 108 2.58 8.85 0.90
C TRP A 108 1.25 8.89 0.12
N ALA A 109 1.20 8.41 -1.12
CA ALA A 109 -0.03 8.36 -1.90
C ALA A 109 -1.09 7.45 -1.26
N GLY A 110 -0.66 6.33 -0.66
CA GLY A 110 -1.51 5.43 0.13
C GLY A 110 -2.18 6.13 1.32
N THR A 111 -1.45 7.00 2.02
CA THR A 111 -1.94 7.71 3.21
C THR A 111 -2.67 9.01 2.85
N ALA A 112 -2.05 9.89 2.07
CA ALA A 112 -2.57 11.20 1.70
C ALA A 112 -3.84 11.10 0.84
N GLY A 113 -3.95 10.04 0.03
CA GLY A 113 -5.16 9.75 -0.73
C GLY A 113 -6.36 9.35 0.15
N ILE A 114 -6.14 8.83 1.36
CA ILE A 114 -7.21 8.41 2.27
C ILE A 114 -7.52 9.50 3.30
N TYR A 115 -6.50 10.11 3.90
CA TYR A 115 -6.67 11.11 4.97
C TYR A 115 -6.64 12.54 4.45
N ARG A 116 -7.51 12.83 3.47
CA ARG A 116 -7.71 14.17 2.91
C ARG A 116 -8.84 14.92 3.65
N PRO A 117 -8.91 16.27 3.57
CA PRO A 117 -9.97 17.07 4.19
C PRO A 117 -11.38 16.76 3.67
N THR A 118 -11.48 16.34 2.40
CA THR A 118 -12.73 15.99 1.73
C THR A 118 -13.14 14.53 1.99
N ALA A 119 -14.43 14.22 1.86
CA ALA A 119 -14.93 12.88 2.12
C ALA A 119 -14.27 11.87 1.17
N THR A 120 -13.74 10.78 1.72
CA THR A 120 -13.07 9.72 0.97
C THR A 120 -14.05 8.58 0.71
N GLY A 121 -14.27 8.26 -0.56
CA GLY A 121 -15.11 7.14 -1.00
C GLY A 121 -14.28 5.91 -1.40
N VAL A 122 -14.99 4.87 -1.82
CA VAL A 122 -14.39 3.65 -2.36
C VAL A 122 -13.41 3.91 -3.53
N PRO A 123 -13.68 4.81 -4.49
CA PRO A 123 -12.74 5.08 -5.59
C PRO A 123 -11.39 5.61 -5.11
N GLU A 124 -11.39 6.51 -4.13
CA GLU A 124 -10.19 7.12 -3.57
C GLU A 124 -9.35 6.10 -2.78
N VAL A 125 -10.01 5.27 -1.97
CA VAL A 125 -9.33 4.19 -1.23
C VAL A 125 -8.74 3.18 -2.21
N ARG A 126 -9.47 2.77 -3.25
CA ARG A 126 -8.95 1.82 -4.27
C ARG A 126 -7.77 2.41 -5.04
N ARG A 127 -7.81 3.69 -5.39
CA ARG A 127 -6.67 4.34 -6.05
C ARG A 127 -5.45 4.37 -5.14
N SER A 128 -5.62 4.73 -3.88
CA SER A 128 -4.57 4.70 -2.86
C SER A 128 -3.98 3.28 -2.67
N LEU A 129 -4.86 2.28 -2.57
CA LEU A 129 -4.51 0.87 -2.44
C LEU A 129 -3.68 0.37 -3.63
N SER A 130 -4.03 0.77 -4.86
CA SER A 130 -3.27 0.35 -6.06
C SER A 130 -1.80 0.79 -6.04
N TYR A 131 -1.49 1.93 -5.42
CA TYR A 131 -0.10 2.36 -5.22
C TYR A 131 0.60 1.48 -4.19
N LEU A 132 -0.07 1.15 -3.09
CA LEU A 132 0.45 0.28 -2.04
C LEU A 132 0.69 -1.15 -2.54
N GLU A 133 -0.24 -1.73 -3.29
CA GLU A 133 -0.09 -3.05 -3.94
C GLU A 133 1.09 -3.08 -4.91
N ARG A 134 1.23 -2.03 -5.73
CA ARG A 134 2.38 -1.90 -6.64
C ARG A 134 3.69 -1.79 -5.85
N ALA A 135 3.71 -1.02 -4.76
CA ALA A 135 4.88 -0.90 -3.90
C ALA A 135 5.24 -2.22 -3.23
N SER A 136 4.27 -2.92 -2.64
CA SER A 136 4.46 -4.24 -2.03
C SER A 136 4.98 -5.28 -3.03
N SER A 137 4.59 -5.17 -4.30
CA SER A 137 5.12 -6.01 -5.38
C SER A 137 6.58 -5.69 -5.73
N LEU A 138 6.98 -4.41 -5.66
CA LEU A 138 8.35 -3.96 -5.96
C LEU A 138 9.30 -4.16 -4.76
N PHE A 139 8.77 -4.13 -3.54
CA PHE A 139 9.50 -4.22 -2.28
C PHE A 139 8.92 -5.34 -1.40
N PRO A 140 9.01 -6.61 -1.81
CA PRO A 140 8.37 -7.72 -1.12
C PRO A 140 8.91 -7.97 0.30
N ASP A 141 10.14 -7.52 0.59
CA ASP A 141 10.78 -7.67 1.91
C ASP A 141 10.54 -6.47 2.85
N ASP A 142 9.64 -5.56 2.49
CA ASP A 142 9.31 -4.38 3.28
C ASP A 142 8.02 -4.62 4.09
N GLY A 143 8.20 -4.97 5.37
CA GLY A 143 7.08 -5.25 6.27
C GLY A 143 6.17 -4.05 6.51
N ASP A 144 6.69 -2.83 6.43
CA ASP A 144 5.87 -1.62 6.58
C ASP A 144 4.92 -1.45 5.40
N LEU A 145 5.36 -1.76 4.18
CA LEU A 145 4.50 -1.74 2.99
C LEU A 145 3.45 -2.85 3.03
N ALA A 146 3.81 -4.02 3.53
CA ALA A 146 2.85 -5.08 3.79
C ALA A 146 1.80 -4.65 4.83
N TRP A 147 2.24 -3.97 5.90
CA TRP A 147 1.33 -3.38 6.90
C TRP A 147 0.41 -2.35 6.26
N ASP A 148 0.96 -1.34 5.57
CA ASP A 148 0.20 -0.26 4.96
C ASP A 148 -0.86 -0.84 3.99
N THR A 149 -0.48 -1.82 3.16
CA THR A 149 -1.39 -2.47 2.19
C THR A 149 -2.49 -3.26 2.90
N GLY A 150 -2.13 -4.15 3.83
CA GLY A 150 -3.09 -4.98 4.56
C GLY A 150 -4.04 -4.16 5.42
N ALA A 151 -3.54 -3.11 6.07
CA ALA A 151 -4.32 -2.20 6.89
C ALA A 151 -5.30 -1.38 6.04
N THR A 152 -4.87 -0.88 4.87
CA THR A 152 -5.78 -0.20 3.94
C THR A 152 -6.91 -1.12 3.47
N ILE A 153 -6.64 -2.40 3.19
CA ILE A 153 -7.70 -3.35 2.82
C ILE A 153 -8.66 -3.56 4.00
N GLU A 154 -8.15 -3.97 5.16
CA GLU A 154 -8.95 -4.42 6.30
C GLU A 154 -9.71 -3.30 7.01
N PHE A 155 -9.08 -2.14 7.15
CA PHE A 155 -9.59 -1.07 8.02
C PHE A 155 -10.14 0.14 7.24
N GLU A 156 -9.76 0.31 5.98
CA GLU A 156 -10.22 1.45 5.18
C GLU A 156 -11.17 1.01 4.06
N LEU A 157 -10.84 -0.02 3.28
CA LEU A 157 -11.66 -0.44 2.14
C LEU A 157 -12.87 -1.27 2.56
N LEU A 158 -12.65 -2.38 3.28
CA LEU A 158 -13.73 -3.31 3.64
C LEU A 158 -14.90 -2.64 4.38
N PRO A 159 -14.68 -1.72 5.35
CA PRO A 159 -15.79 -1.05 6.04
C PRO A 159 -16.65 -0.13 5.16
N LEU A 160 -16.13 0.30 4.00
CA LEU A 160 -16.84 1.16 3.06
C LEU A 160 -17.70 0.38 2.05
N LEU A 161 -17.49 -0.94 1.94
CA LEU A 161 -18.25 -1.78 1.00
C LEU A 161 -19.63 -2.16 1.57
N PRO A 162 -20.64 -2.36 0.71
CA PRO A 162 -21.91 -2.98 1.10
C PRO A 162 -21.67 -4.33 1.76
N LYS A 163 -22.43 -4.67 2.82
CA LYS A 163 -22.19 -5.90 3.61
C LYS A 163 -22.35 -7.20 2.83
N ASP A 164 -23.08 -7.15 1.73
CA ASP A 164 -23.40 -8.24 0.81
C ASP A 164 -22.53 -8.22 -0.45
N ASP A 165 -21.47 -7.39 -0.49
CA ASP A 165 -20.54 -7.33 -1.61
C ASP A 165 -19.73 -8.63 -1.73
N ASP A 166 -19.80 -9.26 -2.91
CA ASP A 166 -19.15 -10.52 -3.25
C ASP A 166 -17.60 -10.43 -3.22
N GLU A 167 -17.03 -9.22 -3.25
CA GLU A 167 -15.59 -9.01 -3.15
C GLU A 167 -15.06 -9.16 -1.72
N ILE A 168 -15.90 -8.94 -0.70
CA ILE A 168 -15.48 -8.92 0.71
C ILE A 168 -14.67 -10.16 1.11
N PRO A 169 -15.09 -11.41 0.81
CA PRO A 169 -14.32 -12.59 1.21
C PRO A 169 -12.92 -12.63 0.60
N LYS A 170 -12.79 -12.20 -0.68
CA LYS A 170 -11.50 -12.21 -1.39
C LYS A 170 -10.58 -11.12 -0.86
N LEU A 171 -11.10 -9.92 -0.67
CA LEU A 171 -10.37 -8.79 -0.12
C LEU A 171 -9.94 -9.06 1.32
N HIS A 172 -10.81 -9.63 2.15
CA HIS A 172 -10.45 -10.01 3.52
C HIS A 172 -9.33 -11.06 3.56
N GLU A 173 -9.38 -12.06 2.67
CA GLU A 173 -8.29 -13.01 2.58
C GLU A 173 -6.97 -12.35 2.17
N GLU A 174 -7.02 -11.41 1.22
CA GLU A 174 -5.86 -10.66 0.76
C GLU A 174 -5.27 -9.74 1.82
N GLY A 175 -6.11 -8.97 2.50
CA GLY A 175 -5.71 -8.10 3.61
C GLY A 175 -5.01 -8.89 4.71
N VAL A 176 -5.59 -10.01 5.12
CA VAL A 176 -4.97 -10.92 6.12
C VAL A 176 -3.61 -11.44 5.66
N ARG A 177 -3.41 -11.80 4.39
CA ARG A 177 -2.10 -12.26 3.89
C ARG A 177 -1.03 -11.18 4.00
N TYR A 178 -1.35 -9.94 3.67
CA TYR A 178 -0.44 -8.81 3.84
C TYR A 178 -0.12 -8.55 5.31
N LEU A 179 -1.13 -8.59 6.18
CA LEU A 179 -0.94 -8.43 7.62
C LEU A 179 -0.11 -9.55 8.25
N GLU A 180 -0.26 -10.80 7.80
CA GLU A 180 0.60 -11.92 8.20
C GLU A 180 2.06 -11.66 7.80
N THR A 181 2.29 -11.16 6.58
CA THR A 181 3.62 -10.80 6.08
C THR A 181 4.24 -9.70 6.93
N ALA A 182 3.47 -8.65 7.23
CA ALA A 182 3.89 -7.56 8.09
C ALA A 182 4.31 -8.05 9.48
N ALA A 183 3.48 -8.88 10.12
CA ALA A 183 3.77 -9.44 11.44
C ALA A 183 5.06 -10.28 11.45
N ARG A 184 5.27 -11.13 10.44
CA ARG A 184 6.51 -11.93 10.31
C ARG A 184 7.76 -11.08 10.15
N MET A 185 7.63 -9.91 9.55
CA MET A 185 8.71 -8.94 9.38
C MET A 185 8.89 -8.02 10.60
N GLY A 186 8.10 -8.20 11.66
CA GLY A 186 8.14 -7.34 12.84
C GLY A 186 7.62 -5.92 12.57
N ALA A 187 6.83 -5.73 11.52
CA ALA A 187 6.22 -4.47 11.16
C ALA A 187 4.77 -4.36 11.66
N GLY A 188 4.26 -3.13 11.70
CA GLY A 188 2.96 -2.83 12.26
C GLY A 188 2.93 -2.82 13.80
N PRO A 189 1.76 -2.59 14.40
CA PRO A 189 1.62 -2.49 15.84
C PRO A 189 1.69 -3.86 16.53
N ALA A 190 2.14 -3.91 17.79
CA ALA A 190 2.33 -5.15 18.54
C ALA A 190 1.08 -6.05 18.60
N TRP A 191 -0.11 -5.43 18.68
CA TRP A 191 -1.39 -6.16 18.71
C TRP A 191 -1.70 -6.92 17.41
N LEU A 192 -1.01 -6.63 16.31
CA LEU A 192 -1.27 -7.20 14.98
C LEU A 192 -1.23 -8.73 14.99
N VAL A 193 -0.29 -9.31 15.74
CA VAL A 193 -0.12 -10.75 15.88
C VAL A 193 -1.43 -11.44 16.30
N LEU A 194 -2.10 -10.88 17.30
CA LEU A 194 -3.32 -11.46 17.87
C LEU A 194 -4.54 -11.22 16.97
N THR A 195 -4.59 -10.08 16.30
CA THR A 195 -5.61 -9.77 15.29
C THR A 195 -5.52 -10.73 14.12
N ASN A 196 -4.32 -10.98 13.58
CA ASN A 196 -4.11 -11.95 12.49
C ASN A 196 -4.60 -13.35 12.86
N ALA A 197 -4.23 -13.85 14.04
CA ALA A 197 -4.70 -15.14 14.51
C ALA A 197 -6.24 -15.19 14.60
N THR A 198 -6.88 -14.10 15.03
CA THR A 198 -8.33 -14.01 15.09
C THR A 198 -8.98 -13.97 13.71
N SER A 199 -8.41 -13.24 12.75
CA SER A 199 -8.88 -13.19 11.36
C SER A 199 -8.75 -14.55 10.68
N LEU A 200 -7.61 -15.25 10.85
CA LEU A 200 -7.41 -16.62 10.34
C LEU A 200 -8.47 -17.59 10.88
N ARG A 201 -8.84 -17.48 12.17
CA ARG A 201 -9.93 -18.28 12.75
C ARG A 201 -11.29 -17.96 12.14
N LYS A 202 -11.59 -16.68 11.89
CA LYS A 202 -12.85 -16.27 11.23
C LYS A 202 -12.93 -16.81 9.79
N LEU A 203 -11.79 -16.95 9.12
CA LEU A 203 -11.66 -17.60 7.82
C LEU A 203 -11.69 -19.15 7.89
N GLY A 204 -11.89 -19.75 9.07
CA GLY A 204 -11.89 -21.20 9.27
C GLY A 204 -10.49 -21.84 9.26
N ARG A 205 -9.42 -21.06 9.22
CA ARG A 205 -8.02 -21.51 9.08
C ARG A 205 -7.36 -21.71 10.44
N ASN A 206 -7.97 -22.54 11.30
CA ASN A 206 -7.53 -22.73 12.70
C ASN A 206 -6.08 -23.22 12.82
N GLU A 207 -5.64 -24.13 11.94
CA GLU A 207 -4.25 -24.61 11.96
C GLU A 207 -3.24 -23.53 11.55
N GLN A 208 -3.59 -22.67 10.59
CA GLN A 208 -2.74 -21.53 10.22
C GLN A 208 -2.68 -20.53 11.37
N ALA A 209 -3.79 -20.27 12.06
CA ALA A 209 -3.81 -19.42 13.24
C ALA A 209 -2.89 -19.96 14.36
N LEU A 210 -2.89 -21.29 14.57
CA LEU A 210 -1.99 -21.93 15.54
C LEU A 210 -0.52 -21.75 15.13
N ARG A 211 -0.16 -22.09 13.88
CA ARG A 211 1.21 -21.94 13.37
C ARG A 211 1.70 -20.50 13.44
N HIS A 212 0.86 -19.54 13.03
CA HIS A 212 1.17 -18.11 13.12
C HIS A 212 1.51 -17.70 14.55
N LEU A 213 0.71 -18.12 15.54
CA LEU A 213 0.99 -17.81 16.94
C LEU A 213 2.26 -18.49 17.46
N GLU A 214 2.53 -19.74 17.04
CA GLU A 214 3.78 -20.45 17.39
C GLU A 214 5.02 -19.75 16.81
N GLU A 215 4.94 -19.31 15.55
CA GLU A 215 5.98 -18.52 14.90
C GLU A 215 6.19 -17.18 15.60
N MET A 216 5.10 -16.44 15.88
CA MET A 216 5.20 -15.13 16.50
C MET A 216 5.69 -15.19 17.94
N TYR A 217 5.35 -16.24 18.69
CA TYR A 217 5.88 -16.47 20.04
C TYR A 217 7.41 -16.48 20.07
N ALA A 218 8.04 -17.06 19.03
CA ALA A 218 9.49 -17.11 18.92
C ALA A 218 10.14 -15.77 18.52
N LEU A 219 9.40 -14.89 17.84
CA LEU A 219 9.91 -13.63 17.30
C LEU A 219 9.66 -12.43 18.23
N VAL A 220 8.48 -12.35 18.83
CA VAL A 220 8.05 -11.22 19.67
C VAL A 220 8.88 -11.16 20.95
N GLN A 221 9.44 -9.98 21.24
CA GLN A 221 10.23 -9.70 22.45
C GLN A 221 9.43 -9.04 23.57
N ASP A 222 8.26 -8.50 23.27
CA ASP A 222 7.37 -7.87 24.24
C ASP A 222 6.70 -8.93 25.13
N ASP A 223 6.94 -8.86 26.44
CA ASP A 223 6.49 -9.88 27.40
C ASP A 223 4.96 -9.94 27.50
N ASP A 224 4.28 -8.77 27.50
CA ASP A 224 2.81 -8.69 27.57
C ASP A 224 2.17 -9.35 26.34
N THR A 225 2.69 -9.06 25.14
CA THR A 225 2.22 -9.70 23.91
C THR A 225 2.52 -11.19 23.90
N ARG A 226 3.68 -11.60 24.42
CA ARG A 226 4.06 -13.02 24.53
C ARG A 226 3.11 -13.80 25.44
N GLU A 227 2.75 -13.25 26.59
CA GLU A 227 1.76 -13.87 27.50
C GLU A 227 0.39 -14.01 26.82
N GLN A 228 -0.05 -12.99 26.07
CA GLN A 228 -1.31 -13.06 25.32
C GLN A 228 -1.28 -14.13 24.20
N ILE A 229 -0.13 -14.32 23.55
CA ILE A 229 0.07 -15.39 22.58
C ILE A 229 -0.06 -16.77 23.26
N GLU A 230 0.56 -16.97 24.44
CA GLU A 230 0.47 -18.23 25.19
C GLU A 230 -0.96 -18.59 25.52
N LEU A 231 -1.71 -17.66 26.11
CA LEU A 231 -3.13 -17.83 26.44
C LEU A 231 -3.95 -18.22 25.21
N ARG A 232 -3.62 -17.65 24.05
CA ARG A 232 -4.32 -17.94 22.80
C ARG A 232 -3.97 -19.32 22.24
N LEU A 233 -2.70 -19.72 22.33
CA LEU A 233 -2.22 -21.04 21.93
C LEU A 233 -2.87 -22.15 22.78
N GLU A 234 -2.94 -21.96 24.09
CA GLU A 234 -3.60 -22.90 25.01
C GLU A 234 -5.07 -23.09 24.64
N GLY A 235 -5.80 -21.99 24.44
CA GLY A 235 -7.21 -22.04 24.04
C GLY A 235 -7.44 -22.75 22.71
N LEU A 236 -6.56 -22.52 21.72
CA LEU A 236 -6.64 -23.19 20.42
C LEU A 236 -6.34 -24.68 20.50
N ARG A 237 -5.29 -25.07 21.24
CA ARG A 237 -4.92 -26.48 21.44
C ARG A 237 -6.00 -27.24 22.21
N ALA A 238 -6.56 -26.64 23.26
CA ALA A 238 -7.68 -27.22 24.01
C ALA A 238 -8.92 -27.42 23.12
N GLY A 239 -9.24 -26.42 22.28
CA GLY A 239 -10.33 -26.52 21.31
C GLY A 239 -10.12 -27.64 20.29
N ALA A 240 -8.90 -27.77 19.74
CA ALA A 240 -8.54 -28.82 18.79
C ALA A 240 -8.62 -30.22 19.43
N ALA A 241 -8.11 -30.39 20.65
CA ALA A 241 -8.20 -31.64 21.39
C ALA A 241 -9.66 -32.04 21.68
N ALA A 242 -10.50 -31.07 22.07
CA ALA A 242 -11.92 -31.31 22.29
C ALA A 242 -12.65 -31.73 21.01
N GLU A 243 -12.34 -31.12 19.86
CA GLU A 243 -12.97 -31.52 18.59
C GLU A 243 -12.51 -32.90 18.13
N ALA A 244 -11.22 -33.23 18.29
CA ALA A 244 -10.69 -34.56 17.99
C ALA A 244 -11.34 -35.65 18.86
N LEU A 245 -11.63 -35.35 20.13
CA LEU A 245 -12.35 -36.27 21.00
C LEU A 245 -13.80 -36.47 20.51
N ARG A 246 -14.49 -35.38 20.15
CA ARG A 246 -15.88 -35.45 19.63
C ARG A 246 -15.97 -36.18 18.29
N SER A 247 -15.00 -36.01 17.39
CA SER A 247 -14.98 -36.74 16.11
C SER A 247 -14.74 -38.22 16.34
N THR A 248 -13.83 -38.58 17.25
CA THR A 248 -13.58 -39.98 17.64
C THR A 248 -14.82 -40.62 18.26
N GLU A 249 -15.55 -39.90 19.11
CA GLU A 249 -16.82 -40.37 19.68
C GLU A 249 -17.89 -40.58 18.59
N ARG A 250 -18.03 -39.62 17.65
CA ARG A 250 -18.95 -39.75 16.51
C ARG A 250 -18.60 -40.97 15.66
N ASP A 251 -17.33 -41.15 15.30
CA ASP A 251 -16.89 -42.29 14.50
C ASP A 251 -17.09 -43.63 15.23
N LEU A 252 -16.88 -43.67 16.55
CA LEU A 252 -17.18 -44.84 17.37
C LEU A 252 -18.68 -45.13 17.33
N ARG A 253 -19.53 -44.11 17.53
CA ARG A 253 -20.98 -44.24 17.55
C ARG A 253 -21.55 -44.67 16.19
N ASP A 254 -21.01 -44.13 15.10
CA ASP A 254 -21.43 -44.49 13.74
C ASP A 254 -21.02 -45.92 13.38
N ARG A 255 -19.81 -46.35 13.78
CA ARG A 255 -19.38 -47.76 13.63
C ARG A 255 -20.24 -48.69 14.47
N HIS A 256 -20.51 -48.32 15.72
CA HIS A 256 -21.38 -49.07 16.62
C HIS A 256 -22.77 -49.27 16.02
N GLN A 257 -23.40 -48.22 15.49
CA GLN A 257 -24.73 -48.31 14.88
C GLN A 257 -24.76 -49.18 13.62
N ARG A 258 -23.67 -49.22 12.84
CA ARG A 258 -23.57 -50.08 11.66
C ARG A 258 -23.34 -51.54 12.00
N ASP A 259 -22.45 -51.81 12.94
CA ASP A 259 -21.92 -53.15 13.14
C ASP A 259 -22.69 -53.92 14.22
N PHE A 260 -23.02 -53.27 15.35
CA PHE A 260 -23.65 -53.93 16.51
C PHE A 260 -24.64 -53.02 17.25
N PRO A 261 -25.73 -52.55 16.60
CA PRO A 261 -26.68 -51.61 17.20
C PRO A 261 -27.44 -52.16 18.42
N TRP A 262 -27.43 -53.47 18.65
CA TRP A 262 -28.08 -54.13 19.78
C TRP A 262 -27.18 -54.29 21.03
N ILE A 263 -25.88 -54.03 20.94
CA ILE A 263 -24.97 -54.05 22.09
C ILE A 263 -24.91 -52.63 22.67
N PRO A 264 -24.91 -52.40 23.99
CA PRO A 264 -24.68 -51.06 24.53
C PRO A 264 -23.28 -50.55 24.18
N VAL A 265 -23.13 -49.25 23.88
CA VAL A 265 -21.87 -48.66 23.36
C VAL A 265 -20.67 -48.87 24.31
N ASP A 266 -20.93 -48.96 25.62
CA ASP A 266 -19.90 -49.17 26.64
C ASP A 266 -19.20 -50.54 26.55
N PHE A 267 -19.79 -51.49 25.82
CA PHE A 267 -19.22 -52.83 25.59
C PHE A 267 -18.66 -53.00 24.16
N TYR A 268 -18.60 -51.91 23.38
CA TYR A 268 -18.06 -51.88 22.03
C TYR A 268 -16.64 -51.30 22.05
N VAL A 269 -15.63 -52.18 22.04
CA VAL A 269 -14.19 -51.85 22.07
C VAL A 269 -13.50 -52.45 20.86
#